data_AF-A0A6P0R1J7-F1
#
_entry.id   AF-A0A6P0R1J7-F1
#
_cell.length_a   1.000
_cell.length_b   1.000
_cell.length_c   1.000
_cell.angle_alpha   90.00
_cell.angle_beta   90.00
_cell.angle_gamma   90.00
#
_symmetry.space_group_name_H-M   'P 1'
#
loop_
_entity.id
_entity.type
_entity.pdbx_description
1 polymer ?
#
loop_
_entity_poly.entity_id
_entity_poly.type
_entity_poly.pdbx_seq_one_letter_code
_entity_poly.pdbx_strand_id
1 'polypeptide(L)'
;METEVYQLNNDDVLSTGASLLMFQCTFKVREYITMILTRLESENLFEDGLECQLLKPGSYWKKGKIKLRLEFYTETSDMVSKKGLSETFVNSIPDTEEIPEDVGMWS
;
A
#
# COMPACT_ATOMS: atom_id res chain seq x y z
N MET A 1 -25.25 -2.28 6.37
CA MET A 1 -24.21 -2.29 5.34
C MET A 1 -22.95 -2.74 6.03
N GLU A 2 -22.41 -3.89 5.65
CA GLU A 2 -21.16 -4.38 6.21
C GLU A 2 -20.02 -3.61 5.52
N THR A 3 -19.08 -3.08 6.30
CA THR A 3 -17.91 -2.38 5.76
C THR A 3 -16.72 -3.28 5.94
N GLU A 4 -16.11 -3.70 4.83
CA GLU A 4 -14.83 -4.38 4.88
C GLU A 4 -13.74 -3.34 5.15
N VAL A 5 -12.96 -3.55 6.20
CA VAL A 5 -11.86 -2.67 6.59
C VAL A 5 -10.54 -3.32 6.17
N TYR A 6 -9.84 -2.65 5.25
CA TYR A 6 -8.54 -3.07 4.77
C TYR A 6 -7.44 -2.20 5.37
N GLN A 7 -6.51 -2.79 6.09
CA GLN A 7 -5.35 -2.07 6.59
C GLN A 7 -4.35 -1.84 5.45
N LEU A 8 -4.09 -0.57 5.15
CA LEU A 8 -3.19 -0.18 4.06
C LEU A 8 -1.73 -0.48 4.41
N ASN A 9 -0.99 -0.91 3.39
CA ASN A 9 0.46 -1.08 3.41
C ASN A 9 1.16 0.07 2.65
N ASN A 10 2.47 0.19 2.80
CA ASN A 10 3.25 1.31 2.24
C ASN A 10 3.28 1.37 0.71
N ASP A 11 3.10 0.24 0.04
CA ASP A 11 3.19 0.11 -1.42
C ASP A 11 1.84 0.26 -2.12
N ASP A 12 0.74 0.22 -1.36
CA ASP A 12 -0.60 0.51 -1.88
C ASP A 12 -0.68 1.91 -2.47
N VAL A 13 -1.45 2.04 -3.54
CA VAL A 13 -1.70 3.30 -4.24
C VAL A 13 -3.12 3.75 -3.95
N LEU A 14 -3.24 4.97 -3.44
CA LEU A 14 -4.52 5.62 -3.22
C LEU A 14 -4.77 6.63 -4.32
N SER A 15 -6.04 6.73 -4.72
CA SER A 15 -6.54 7.81 -5.57
C SER A 15 -7.70 8.50 -4.85
N THR A 16 -7.63 9.82 -4.72
CA THR A 16 -8.64 10.65 -4.08
C THR A 16 -8.86 11.94 -4.86
N GLY A 17 -10.10 12.46 -4.85
CA GLY A 17 -10.45 13.68 -5.59
C GLY A 17 -9.81 14.95 -5.02
N ALA A 18 -9.49 14.98 -3.72
CA ALA A 18 -8.78 16.07 -3.09
C ALA A 18 -8.11 15.61 -1.79
N SER A 19 -6.91 16.13 -1.53
CA SER A 19 -6.20 15.97 -0.26
C SER A 19 -5.56 17.30 0.11
N LEU A 20 -5.69 17.72 1.37
CA LEU A 20 -4.99 18.91 1.87
C LEU A 20 -3.47 18.70 1.95
N LEU A 21 -3.03 17.43 1.99
CA LEU A 21 -1.62 17.08 2.16
C LEU A 21 -0.94 16.75 0.82
N MET A 22 -1.70 16.41 -0.23
CA MET A 22 -1.15 15.99 -1.52
C MET A 22 -1.77 16.79 -2.67
N PHE A 23 -0.93 17.46 -3.46
CA PHE A 23 -1.35 18.16 -4.68
C PHE A 23 -1.74 17.20 -5.81
N GLN A 24 -1.19 15.98 -5.79
CA GLN A 24 -1.51 14.93 -6.75
C GLN A 24 -2.67 14.09 -6.22
N CYS A 25 -3.60 13.72 -7.11
CA CYS A 25 -4.79 12.93 -6.75
C CYS A 25 -4.47 11.44 -6.55
N THR A 26 -3.34 10.96 -7.08
CA THR A 26 -2.91 9.56 -6.96
C THR A 26 -1.52 9.52 -6.33
N PHE A 27 -1.35 8.73 -5.27
CA PHE A 27 -0.10 8.63 -4.53
C PHE A 27 0.05 7.30 -3.81
N LYS A 28 1.28 6.92 -3.49
CA LYS A 28 1.55 5.78 -2.62
C LYS A 28 1.25 6.12 -1.17
N VAL A 29 0.78 5.14 -0.41
CA VAL A 29 0.54 5.27 1.03
C VAL A 29 1.79 5.75 1.77
N ARG A 30 2.97 5.25 1.41
CA ARG A 30 4.28 5.73 1.92
C ARG A 30 4.46 7.24 1.78
N GLU A 31 4.09 7.81 0.63
CA GLU A 31 4.30 9.23 0.33
C GLU A 31 3.40 10.08 1.22
N TYR A 32 2.16 9.63 1.39
CA TYR A 32 1.19 10.24 2.29
C TYR A 32 1.62 10.16 3.76
N ILE A 33 2.09 9.01 4.23
CA ILE A 33 2.64 8.83 5.59
C ILE A 33 3.82 9.77 5.81
N THR A 34 4.74 9.85 4.84
CA THR A 34 5.90 10.74 4.92
C THR A 34 5.47 12.19 5.08
N MET A 35 4.46 12.63 4.31
CA MET A 35 3.89 13.98 4.42
C MET A 35 3.27 14.23 5.80
N ILE A 36 2.50 13.28 6.34
CA ILE A 36 1.94 13.40 7.70
C ILE A 36 3.06 13.50 8.74
N LEU A 37 4.07 12.64 8.66
CA LEU A 37 5.19 12.62 9.59
C LEU A 37 5.96 13.95 9.62
N THR A 38 6.12 14.63 8.48
CA THR A 38 6.73 15.97 8.45
C THR A 38 5.98 17.02 9.28
N ARG A 39 4.69 16.78 9.58
CA ARG A 39 3.85 17.67 10.40
C ARG A 39 3.82 17.29 11.88
N LEU A 40 4.13 16.04 12.23
CA LEU A 40 3.97 15.49 13.58
C LEU A 40 5.26 15.49 14.41
N GLU A 41 6.33 16.16 13.96
CA GLU A 41 7.61 16.25 14.67
C GLU A 41 8.17 14.87 15.15
N SER A 42 8.57 14.03 14.19
CA SER A 42 9.53 12.92 14.40
C SER A 42 9.21 11.81 15.43
N GLU A 43 7.95 11.57 15.78
CA GLU A 43 7.61 10.35 16.52
C GLU A 43 7.51 9.14 15.56
N ASN A 44 8.12 8.00 15.92
CA ASN A 44 8.10 6.74 15.14
C ASN A 44 6.72 6.03 15.17
N LEU A 45 5.62 6.77 15.05
CA LEU A 45 4.25 6.28 15.22
C LEU A 45 3.80 5.35 14.09
N PHE A 46 4.29 5.53 12.86
CA PHE A 46 3.93 4.68 11.72
C PHE A 46 4.84 3.45 11.57
N GLU A 47 6.05 3.48 12.17
CA GLU A 47 7.05 2.40 12.08
C GLU A 47 6.99 1.49 13.31
N ASP A 48 7.81 1.70 14.35
CA ASP A 48 7.87 0.80 15.52
C ASP A 48 6.83 1.11 16.61
N GLY A 49 6.24 2.30 16.57
CA GLY A 49 5.34 2.81 17.59
C GLY A 49 6.04 3.44 18.78
N LEU A 50 5.28 4.24 19.53
CA LEU A 50 5.75 4.91 20.74
C LEU A 50 5.46 4.05 21.98
N GLU A 51 6.48 3.80 22.80
CA GLU A 51 6.32 3.05 24.04
C GLU A 51 5.43 3.78 25.04
N CYS A 52 4.51 3.06 25.66
CA CYS A 52 3.55 3.64 26.60
C CYS A 52 3.05 2.62 27.62
N GLN A 53 2.18 3.09 28.53
CA GLN A 53 1.40 2.22 29.41
C GLN A 53 -0.09 2.50 29.20
N LEU A 54 -0.90 1.44 29.14
CA LEU A 54 -2.35 1.52 29.03
C LEU A 54 -3.00 1.21 30.37
N LEU A 55 -3.88 2.08 30.84
CA LEU A 55 -4.79 1.82 31.95
C LEU A 55 -6.21 1.70 31.41
N LYS A 56 -6.84 0.54 31.59
CA LYS A 56 -8.27 0.34 31.35
C LYS A 56 -9.03 0.43 32.68
N PRO A 57 -10.30 0.91 32.67
CA PRO A 57 -11.13 0.86 33.86
C PRO A 57 -11.16 -0.54 34.48
N GLY A 58 -10.94 -0.64 35.79
CA GLY A 58 -10.90 -1.91 36.52
C GLY A 58 -9.68 -2.80 36.24
N SER A 59 -8.64 -2.29 35.57
CA SER A 59 -7.39 -3.02 35.27
C SER A 59 -6.17 -2.32 35.86
N TYR A 60 -5.03 -3.00 35.86
CA TYR A 60 -3.72 -2.41 36.19
C TYR A 60 -3.04 -1.82 34.94
N TRP A 61 -2.04 -0.96 35.16
CA TRP A 61 -1.19 -0.44 34.09
C TRP A 61 -0.49 -1.57 33.34
N LYS A 62 -0.57 -1.55 32.00
CA LYS A 62 0.08 -2.51 31.12
C LYS A 62 1.02 -1.80 30.15
N LYS A 63 2.30 -2.21 30.11
CA LYS A 63 3.27 -1.73 29.12
C LYS A 63 2.88 -2.17 27.71
N GLY A 64 3.06 -1.30 26.73
CA GLY A 64 2.78 -1.55 25.32
C GLY A 64 3.33 -0.46 24.42
N LYS A 65 2.81 -0.38 23.19
CA LYS A 65 3.14 0.68 22.22
C LYS A 65 1.87 1.20 21.55
N ILE A 66 1.85 2.48 21.21
CA ILE A 66 0.84 3.07 20.31
C ILE A 66 1.41 3.21 18.90
N LYS A 67 0.59 2.96 17.88
CA LYS A 67 0.95 3.08 16.46
C LYS A 67 -0.19 3.73 15.68
N LEU A 68 0.15 4.50 14.65
CA LEU A 68 -0.80 4.99 13.67
C LEU A 68 -0.85 4.02 12.48
N ARG A 69 -2.07 3.74 12.00
CA ARG A 69 -2.32 2.91 10.82
C ARG A 69 -3.37 3.59 9.95
N LEU A 70 -3.28 3.38 8.65
CA LEU A 70 -4.27 3.84 7.69
C LEU A 70 -5.17 2.66 7.30
N GLU A 71 -6.45 2.92 7.22
CA GLU A 71 -7.49 1.95 6.89
C GLU A 71 -8.28 2.44 5.69
N PHE A 72 -8.56 1.53 4.77
CA PHE A 72 -9.44 1.73 3.63
C PHE A 72 -10.76 1.01 3.89
N TYR A 73 -11.86 1.75 3.78
CA TYR A 73 -13.20 1.24 4.02
C TYR A 73 -13.88 0.99 2.67
N THR A 74 -14.18 -0.28 2.39
CA THR A 74 -14.92 -0.65 1.20
C THR A 74 -16.40 -0.72 1.54
N GLU A 75 -17.22 -0.03 0.76
CA GLU A 75 -18.66 -0.26 0.76
C GLU A 75 -18.94 -1.60 0.07
N THR A 76 -19.52 -2.58 0.77
CA THR A 76 -20.03 -3.77 0.10
C THR A 76 -21.26 -3.36 -0.72
N SER A 77 -21.05 -2.99 -1.97
CA SER A 77 -22.13 -3.02 -2.95
C SER A 77 -22.42 -4.50 -3.21
N ASP A 78 -23.61 -4.98 -2.85
CA ASP A 78 -24.14 -6.27 -3.30
C ASP A 78 -24.20 -6.27 -4.83
N MET A 79 -23.08 -6.53 -5.51
CA MET A 79 -22.92 -6.93 -6.92
C MET A 79 -21.47 -6.73 -7.35
N VAL A 80 -20.67 -7.81 -7.40
CA VAL A 80 -20.16 -8.41 -8.64
C VAL A 80 -19.65 -9.82 -8.30
N SER A 81 -20.25 -10.82 -8.95
CA SER A 81 -19.86 -12.21 -8.89
C SER A 81 -18.35 -12.41 -9.07
N LYS A 82 -17.76 -13.25 -8.22
CA LYS A 82 -16.48 -13.92 -8.47
C LYS A 82 -16.49 -14.55 -9.87
N LYS A 83 -15.91 -13.87 -10.86
CA LYS A 83 -15.56 -14.46 -12.15
C LYS A 83 -14.15 -14.04 -12.54
N GLY A 84 -13.20 -14.80 -11.99
CA GLY A 84 -11.86 -15.11 -12.50
C GLY A 84 -11.01 -13.97 -13.06
N LEU A 85 -10.03 -13.50 -12.27
CA LEU A 85 -8.69 -13.32 -12.83
C LEU A 85 -7.97 -14.67 -12.71
N SER A 86 -8.06 -15.48 -13.76
CA SER A 86 -7.14 -16.61 -13.94
C SER A 86 -5.79 -16.04 -14.38
N GLU A 87 -4.77 -16.28 -13.56
CA GLU A 87 -3.36 -16.10 -13.89
C GLU A 87 -3.07 -16.71 -15.25
N THR A 88 -2.73 -15.88 -16.24
CA THR A 88 -2.07 -16.39 -17.44
C THR A 88 -0.58 -16.41 -17.15
N PHE A 89 -0.12 -17.56 -16.65
CA PHE A 89 1.27 -17.98 -16.73
C PHE A 89 1.67 -17.96 -18.21
N VAL A 90 2.50 -17.01 -18.62
CA VAL A 90 3.26 -17.15 -19.87
C VAL A 90 4.46 -18.00 -19.52
N ASN A 91 4.33 -19.31 -19.78
CA ASN A 91 5.42 -20.26 -19.68
C ASN A 91 6.53 -19.90 -20.68
N SER A 92 7.75 -20.06 -20.17
CA SER A 92 9.06 -20.01 -20.81
C SER A 92 9.09 -20.67 -22.20
N ILE A 93 9.73 -19.99 -23.17
CA ILE A 93 10.27 -20.62 -24.38
C ILE A 93 11.79 -20.69 -24.19
N PRO A 94 12.43 -21.87 -24.35
CA PRO A 94 13.87 -22.03 -24.17
C PRO A 94 14.65 -21.56 -25.41
N ASP A 95 15.89 -21.19 -25.15
CA ASP A 95 16.93 -20.78 -26.10
C ASP A 95 17.06 -21.68 -27.33
N THR A 96 17.34 -21.07 -28.48
CA THR A 96 18.08 -21.74 -29.57
C THR A 96 19.05 -20.73 -30.17
N GLU A 97 20.30 -21.15 -30.24
CA GLU A 97 21.53 -20.41 -30.52
C GLU A 97 21.67 -19.91 -31.98
N GLU A 98 22.34 -18.77 -32.09
CA GLU A 98 23.25 -18.22 -33.12
C GLU A 98 23.04 -18.49 -34.63
N ILE A 99 22.92 -17.38 -35.41
CA ILE A 99 23.70 -17.13 -36.64
C ILE A 99 23.97 -15.60 -36.75
N PRO A 100 25.22 -15.12 -36.90
CA PRO A 100 25.52 -13.73 -37.23
C PRO A 100 25.73 -13.54 -38.75
N GLU A 101 24.96 -12.66 -39.37
CA GLU A 101 25.23 -12.11 -40.72
C GLU A 101 24.91 -10.61 -40.65
N ASP A 102 25.90 -9.72 -40.48
CA ASP A 102 26.89 -9.23 -41.45
C ASP A 102 26.33 -8.25 -42.51
N VAL A 103 26.98 -7.09 -42.53
CA VAL A 103 26.96 -5.92 -43.44
C VAL A 103 25.64 -5.23 -43.84
N GLY A 104 25.43 -4.08 -43.18
CA GLY A 104 25.32 -2.74 -43.81
C GLY A 104 24.58 -2.61 -45.16
N MET A 105 23.39 -2.01 -45.10
CA MET A 105 22.64 -1.55 -46.26
C MET A 105 23.41 -0.47 -47.04
N TRP A 106 23.65 -0.72 -48.32
CA TRP A 106 24.05 0.28 -49.29
C TRP A 106 22.87 1.18 -49.65
N SER A 107 23.04 2.51 -49.50
CA SER A 107 22.71 3.58 -50.48
C SER A 107 23.04 4.94 -49.90
#